data_AF-A0A3M1XZL6-F1
#
_entry.id   AF-A0A3M1XZL6-F1
#
_cell.length_a   1.000
_cell.length_b   1.000
_cell.length_c   1.000
_cell.angle_alpha   90.00
_cell.angle_beta   90.00
_cell.angle_gamma   90.00
#
_symmetry.space_group_name_H-M   'P 1'
#
loop_
_entity.id
_entity.type
_entity.pdbx_description
1 polymer ?
#
loop_
_entity_poly.entity_id
_entity_poly.type
_entity_poly.pdbx_seq_one_letter_code
_entity_poly.pdbx_strand_id
1 'polypeptide(L)'
;MKCFHPHTYQKLGFDVILQQLQERVSSDEARTTVAALAPLQDPTAIEEAHTRVAEFQALIEMDAPPPRGALRSVGPLLTKAEVGGNWLAIDELYRLLGWLSGVQELRKFFHHHQETAP
;
A
#
# COMPACT_ATOMS: atom_id res chain seq x y z
N MET A 1 -0.82 -18.03 25.51
CA MET A 1 -0.62 -17.64 24.10
C MET A 1 -0.28 -18.88 23.30
N LYS A 2 -1.12 -19.31 22.36
CA LYS A 2 -0.77 -20.38 21.42
C LYS A 2 -0.26 -19.71 20.15
N CYS A 3 1.03 -19.51 20.05
CA CYS A 3 1.66 -19.19 18.76
C CYS A 3 1.42 -20.40 17.85
N PHE A 4 0.64 -20.23 16.78
CA PHE A 4 0.50 -21.29 15.79
C PHE A 4 1.88 -21.58 15.21
N HIS A 5 2.23 -22.87 15.14
CA HIS A 5 3.50 -23.30 14.56
C HIS A 5 3.59 -22.79 13.11
N PRO A 6 4.75 -22.35 12.59
CA PRO A 6 4.90 -21.84 11.23
C PRO A 6 4.31 -22.78 10.15
N HIS A 7 4.43 -24.09 10.36
CA HIS A 7 3.85 -25.12 9.49
C HIS A 7 2.32 -25.09 9.40
N THR A 8 1.61 -24.53 10.38
CA THR A 8 0.16 -24.38 10.34
C THR A 8 -0.25 -23.37 9.28
N TYR A 9 0.45 -22.23 9.18
CA TYR A 9 0.14 -21.20 8.19
C TYR A 9 0.45 -21.68 6.76
N GLN A 10 1.54 -22.44 6.58
CA GLN A 10 1.85 -23.09 5.31
C GLN A 10 0.78 -24.10 4.89
N LYS A 11 0.31 -24.93 5.83
CA LYS A 11 -0.79 -25.89 5.55
C LYS A 11 -2.10 -25.22 5.20
N LEU A 12 -2.35 -24.02 5.74
CA LEU A 12 -3.52 -23.20 5.43
C LEU A 12 -3.34 -22.39 4.13
N GLY A 13 -2.17 -22.46 3.48
CA GLY A 13 -1.88 -21.73 2.25
C GLY A 13 -1.74 -20.22 2.42
N PHE A 14 -1.46 -19.74 3.63
CA PHE A 14 -1.31 -18.31 3.91
C PHE A 14 -0.14 -17.70 3.12
N ASP A 15 0.96 -18.44 3.00
CA ASP A 15 2.12 -18.09 2.19
C ASP A 15 1.77 -17.91 0.71
N VAL A 16 0.91 -18.77 0.16
CA VAL A 16 0.43 -18.66 -1.22
C VAL A 16 -0.39 -17.37 -1.41
N ILE A 17 -1.25 -17.03 -0.44
CA ILE A 17 -2.02 -15.77 -0.46
C ILE A 17 -1.07 -14.57 -0.44
N LEU A 18 -0.05 -14.57 0.43
CA LEU A 18 0.95 -13.50 0.47
C LEU A 18 1.71 -13.35 -0.85
N GLN A 19 2.09 -14.46 -1.48
CA GLN A 19 2.74 -14.42 -2.80
C GLN A 19 1.84 -13.77 -3.85
N GLN A 20 0.57 -14.21 -3.93
CA GLN A 20 -0.41 -13.66 -4.86
C GLN A 20 -0.73 -12.18 -4.62
N LEU A 21 -0.64 -11.70 -3.37
CA LEU A 21 -0.79 -10.29 -3.05
C LEU A 21 0.44 -9.49 -3.48
N GLN A 22 1.66 -10.00 -3.26
CA GLN A 22 2.90 -9.34 -3.68
C GLN A 22 2.99 -9.16 -5.20
N GLU A 23 2.42 -10.07 -5.98
CA GLU A 23 2.36 -9.94 -7.45
C GLU A 23 1.39 -8.84 -7.91
N ARG A 24 0.44 -8.42 -7.06
CA ARG A 24 -0.59 -7.42 -7.39
C ARG A 24 -0.28 -6.01 -6.90
N VAL A 25 0.76 -5.81 -6.09
CA VAL A 25 1.13 -4.47 -5.61
C VAL A 25 2.08 -3.75 -6.57
N SER A 26 2.00 -2.41 -6.57
CA SER A 26 2.68 -1.56 -7.56
C SER A 26 4.04 -1.02 -7.13
N SER A 27 4.43 -1.17 -5.85
CA SER A 27 5.70 -0.63 -5.32
C SER A 27 6.46 -1.65 -4.47
N ASP A 28 7.76 -1.44 -4.31
CA ASP A 28 8.62 -2.29 -3.48
C ASP A 28 8.31 -2.13 -1.99
N GLU A 29 7.92 -0.93 -1.57
CA GLU A 29 7.44 -0.66 -0.22
C GLU A 29 6.18 -1.49 0.06
N ALA A 30 5.22 -1.50 -0.86
CA ALA A 30 4.01 -2.30 -0.71
C ALA A 30 4.32 -3.81 -0.71
N ARG A 31 5.26 -4.28 -1.55
CA ARG A 31 5.71 -5.69 -1.52
C ARG A 31 6.27 -6.05 -0.16
N THR A 32 7.09 -5.18 0.42
CA THR A 32 7.69 -5.37 1.74
C THR A 32 6.62 -5.39 2.83
N THR A 33 5.64 -4.49 2.76
CA THR A 33 4.50 -4.47 3.68
C THR A 33 3.68 -5.76 3.59
N VAL A 34 3.38 -6.24 2.40
CA VAL A 34 2.64 -7.50 2.20
C VAL A 34 3.42 -8.70 2.73
N ALA A 35 4.73 -8.76 2.45
CA ALA A 35 5.58 -9.85 2.92
C ALA A 35 5.65 -9.92 4.47
N ALA A 36 5.50 -8.79 5.14
CA ALA A 36 5.48 -8.69 6.60
C ALA A 36 4.10 -8.93 7.24
N LEU A 37 3.04 -9.17 6.44
CA LEU A 37 1.70 -9.42 6.99
C LEU A 37 1.67 -10.72 7.78
N ALA A 38 1.03 -10.66 8.95
CA ALA A 38 0.76 -11.80 9.80
C ALA A 38 -0.72 -11.79 10.20
N PRO A 39 -1.33 -12.96 10.48
CA PRO A 39 -2.70 -13.02 10.98
C PRO A 39 -2.84 -12.23 12.28
N LEU A 40 -3.81 -11.32 12.31
CA LEU A 40 -4.15 -10.53 13.48
C LEU A 40 -4.92 -11.38 14.49
N GLN A 41 -4.76 -11.05 15.78
CA GLN A 41 -5.50 -11.68 16.88
C GLN A 41 -6.35 -10.69 17.66
N ASP A 42 -6.10 -9.39 17.47
CA ASP A 42 -6.86 -8.32 18.10
C ASP A 42 -8.16 -8.07 17.31
N PRO A 43 -9.35 -8.26 17.91
CA PRO A 43 -10.63 -8.05 17.24
C PRO A 43 -10.79 -6.63 16.67
N THR A 44 -10.33 -5.60 17.39
CA THR A 44 -10.44 -4.20 16.93
C THR A 44 -9.61 -3.99 15.67
N ALA A 45 -8.35 -4.43 15.66
CA ALA A 45 -7.50 -4.34 14.49
C ALA A 45 -8.04 -5.15 13.29
N ILE A 46 -8.72 -6.27 13.54
CA ILE A 46 -9.39 -7.07 12.50
C ILE A 46 -10.56 -6.28 11.90
N GLU A 47 -11.44 -5.72 12.73
CA GLU A 47 -12.58 -4.91 12.28
C GLU A 47 -12.11 -3.70 11.46
N GLU A 48 -11.11 -2.96 11.94
CA GLU A 48 -10.51 -1.83 11.20
C GLU A 48 -9.92 -2.24 9.85
N ALA A 49 -9.30 -3.43 9.77
CA ALA A 49 -8.79 -3.95 8.51
C ALA A 49 -9.93 -4.33 7.55
N HIS A 50 -10.99 -4.98 8.04
CA HIS A 50 -12.17 -5.32 7.24
C HIS A 50 -12.90 -4.08 6.73
N THR A 51 -13.11 -3.08 7.59
CA THR A 51 -13.74 -1.81 7.20
C THR A 51 -12.96 -1.13 6.08
N ARG A 52 -11.63 -0.99 6.23
CA ARG A 52 -10.78 -0.44 5.17
C ARG A 52 -10.92 -1.21 3.86
N VAL A 53 -10.86 -2.54 3.90
CA VAL A 53 -11.00 -3.35 2.68
C VAL A 53 -12.37 -3.16 2.03
N ALA A 54 -13.45 -3.11 2.81
CA ALA A 54 -14.81 -2.90 2.33
C ALA A 54 -14.98 -1.53 1.67
N GLU A 55 -14.44 -0.47 2.27
CA GLU A 55 -14.44 0.88 1.70
C GLU A 55 -13.71 0.91 0.35
N PHE A 56 -12.52 0.30 0.26
CA PHE A 56 -11.78 0.21 -0.99
C PHE A 56 -12.48 -0.64 -2.06
N GLN A 57 -13.18 -1.71 -1.67
CA GLN A 57 -13.99 -2.51 -2.58
C GLN A 57 -15.17 -1.69 -3.14
N ALA A 58 -15.90 -0.98 -2.28
CA ALA A 58 -17.00 -0.13 -2.70
C ALA A 58 -16.55 0.95 -3.71
N LEU A 59 -15.39 1.59 -3.48
CA LEU A 59 -14.82 2.56 -4.42
C LEU A 59 -14.51 1.96 -5.80
N ILE A 60 -14.02 0.71 -5.84
CA ILE A 60 -13.76 0.01 -7.10
C ILE A 60 -15.07 -0.35 -7.81
N GLU A 61 -16.09 -0.80 -7.08
CA GLU A 61 -17.39 -1.19 -7.65
C GLU A 61 -18.19 0.00 -8.18
N MET A 62 -18.01 1.19 -7.60
CA MET A 62 -18.63 2.45 -8.05
C MET A 62 -17.97 3.05 -9.30
N ASP A 63 -17.10 2.31 -9.99
CA ASP A 63 -16.36 2.74 -11.19
C ASP A 63 -15.53 4.02 -10.98
N ALA A 64 -15.18 4.30 -9.73
CA ALA A 64 -14.28 5.37 -9.32
C ALA A 64 -12.94 4.76 -8.84
N PRO A 65 -12.19 4.04 -9.69
CA PRO A 65 -10.91 3.49 -9.27
C PRO A 65 -10.00 4.64 -8.85
N PRO A 66 -9.29 4.52 -7.72
CA PRO A 66 -8.26 5.49 -7.38
C PRO A 66 -7.25 5.56 -8.54
N PRO A 67 -6.67 6.74 -8.84
CA PRO A 67 -5.78 6.92 -9.98
C PRO A 67 -4.68 5.84 -10.02
N ARG A 68 -4.87 4.82 -10.88
CA ARG A 68 -4.01 3.64 -10.97
C ARG A 68 -2.71 4.05 -11.67
N GLY A 69 -1.61 4.09 -10.91
CA GLY A 69 -0.28 4.41 -11.42
C GLY A 69 0.48 5.50 -10.64
N ALA A 70 -0.19 6.15 -9.67
CA ALA A 70 0.29 7.37 -9.03
C ALA A 70 1.55 7.21 -8.17
N LEU A 71 1.79 6.06 -7.55
CA LEU A 71 2.84 5.91 -6.52
C LEU A 71 3.77 4.73 -6.82
N ARG A 72 4.77 4.97 -7.67
CA ARG A 72 5.95 4.12 -7.71
C ARG A 72 6.76 4.28 -6.42
N SER A 73 7.72 3.40 -6.20
CA SER A 73 8.64 3.52 -5.07
C SER A 73 9.35 4.87 -5.09
N VAL A 74 9.35 5.55 -3.94
CA VAL A 74 10.05 6.82 -3.72
C VAL A 74 11.24 6.64 -2.77
N GLY A 75 11.28 5.54 -2.02
CA GLY A 75 12.32 5.22 -1.05
C GLY A 75 13.75 5.46 -1.58
N PRO A 76 14.14 4.93 -2.75
CA PRO A 76 15.48 5.14 -3.29
C PRO A 76 15.85 6.61 -3.50
N LEU A 77 14.89 7.45 -3.90
CA LEU A 77 15.11 8.89 -4.09
C LEU A 77 15.32 9.58 -2.75
N LEU A 78 14.53 9.21 -1.73
CA LEU A 78 14.66 9.75 -0.38
C LEU A 78 15.97 9.34 0.28
N THR A 79 16.35 8.06 0.18
CA THR A 79 17.62 7.55 0.71
C THR A 79 18.81 8.26 0.06
N LYS A 80 18.75 8.55 -1.24
CA LYS A 80 19.81 9.32 -1.92
C LYS A 80 19.89 10.76 -1.42
N ALA A 81 18.74 11.41 -1.22
CA ALA A 81 18.65 12.80 -0.77
C ALA A 81 19.04 12.98 0.71
N GLU A 82 18.92 11.94 1.54
CA GLU A 82 19.32 11.94 2.95
C GLU A 82 20.84 12.01 3.12
N VAL A 83 21.61 11.48 2.16
CA VAL A 83 23.08 11.49 2.21
C VAL A 83 23.60 12.89 1.90
N GLY A 84 24.17 13.56 2.91
CA GLY A 84 24.75 14.89 2.75
C GLY A 84 25.78 14.96 1.62
N GLY A 85 25.67 15.98 0.76
CA GLY A 85 26.53 16.19 -0.41
C GLY A 85 26.06 15.48 -1.69
N ASN A 86 25.05 14.61 -1.61
CA ASN A 86 24.40 14.05 -2.79
C ASN A 86 23.26 14.94 -3.30
N TRP A 87 23.02 14.86 -4.60
CA TRP A 87 21.95 15.56 -5.29
C TRP A 87 21.15 14.59 -6.14
N LEU A 88 19.85 14.86 -6.26
CA LEU A 88 19.02 14.18 -7.25
C LEU A 88 19.37 14.69 -8.64
N ALA A 89 19.56 13.77 -9.57
CA ALA A 89 19.67 14.08 -10.98
C ALA A 89 18.34 14.63 -11.51
N ILE A 90 18.38 15.27 -12.68
CA ILE A 90 17.19 15.90 -13.27
C ILE A 90 16.06 14.88 -13.49
N ASP A 91 16.38 13.68 -13.97
CA ASP A 91 15.39 12.61 -14.18
C ASP A 91 14.81 12.08 -12.87
N GLU A 92 15.63 11.99 -11.81
CA GLU A 92 15.19 11.64 -10.46
C GLU A 92 14.27 12.71 -9.86
N LEU A 93 14.55 13.99 -10.10
CA LEU A 93 13.67 15.09 -9.71
C LEU A 93 12.31 15.01 -10.42
N TYR A 94 12.29 14.70 -11.72
CA TYR A 94 11.03 14.49 -12.45
C TYR A 94 10.24 13.29 -11.91
N ARG A 95 10.91 12.21 -11.50
CA ARG A 95 10.25 11.07 -10.85
C ARG A 95 9.65 11.45 -9.50
N LEU A 96 10.39 12.20 -8.68
CA LEU A 96 9.89 12.71 -7.40
C LEU A 96 8.69 13.63 -7.60
N LEU A 97 8.76 14.53 -8.59
CA LEU A 97 7.65 15.41 -8.96
C LEU A 97 6.41 14.61 -9.36
N GLY A 98 6.56 13.62 -10.24
CA GLY A 98 5.46 12.74 -10.65
C GLY A 98 4.83 11.99 -9.49
N TRP A 99 5.66 11.50 -8.55
CA TRP A 99 5.20 10.87 -7.32
C TRP A 99 4.38 11.84 -6.45
N LEU A 100 4.88 13.07 -6.24
CA LEU A 100 4.18 14.10 -5.46
C LEU A 100 2.85 14.50 -6.10
N SER A 101 2.81 14.63 -7.43
CA SER A 101 1.57 14.86 -8.17
C SER A 101 0.57 13.72 -7.96
N GLY A 102 1.02 12.48 -8.00
CA GLY A 102 0.20 11.31 -7.71
C GLY A 102 -0.39 11.31 -6.29
N VAL A 103 0.39 11.72 -5.27
CA VAL A 103 -0.12 11.89 -3.90
C VAL A 103 -1.20 12.98 -3.85
N GLN A 104 -1.01 14.10 -4.55
CA GLN A 104 -2.01 15.16 -4.58
C GLN A 104 -3.32 14.72 -5.21
N GLU A 105 -3.26 13.93 -6.29
CA GLU A 105 -4.44 13.36 -6.94
C GLU A 105 -5.17 12.39 -6.01
N LEU A 106 -4.44 11.49 -5.34
CA LEU A 106 -5.03 10.60 -4.35
C LEU A 106 -5.68 11.36 -3.20
N ARG A 107 -5.04 12.42 -2.69
CA ARG A 107 -5.61 13.25 -1.63
C ARG A 107 -6.92 13.89 -2.07
N LYS A 108 -6.97 14.45 -3.29
CA LYS A 108 -8.20 15.04 -3.86
C LYS A 108 -9.29 13.98 -4.02
N PHE A 109 -8.95 12.80 -4.51
CA PHE A 109 -9.86 11.68 -4.67
C PHE A 109 -10.50 11.28 -3.34
N PHE A 110 -9.69 10.99 -2.32
CA PHE A 110 -10.23 10.59 -1.01
C PHE A 110 -11.01 11.71 -0.32
N HIS A 111 -10.60 12.97 -0.47
CA HIS A 111 -11.34 14.10 0.10
C HIS A 111 -12.74 14.23 -0.51
N HIS A 112 -12.85 14.12 -1.84
CA HIS A 112 -14.14 14.16 -2.53
C HIS A 112 -15.07 13.02 -2.10
N HIS A 113 -14.53 11.81 -1.88
CA HIS A 113 -15.30 10.65 -1.44
C HIS A 113 -15.64 10.67 0.06
N GLN A 114 -14.87 11.36 0.90
CA GLN A 114 -15.24 11.61 2.30
C GLN A 114 -16.40 12.60 2.42
N GLU A 115 -16.48 13.60 1.53
CA GLU A 115 -17.57 14.59 1.53
C GLU A 115 -18.89 14.04 0.97
N THR A 116 -18.84 12.95 0.19
CA THR A 116 -20.01 12.32 -0.45
C THR A 116 -20.46 11.03 0.24
N ALA A 117 -19.75 10.56 1.26
CA ALA A 117 -20.19 9.47 2.12
C ALA A 117 -21.28 9.98 3.10
N PRO A 118 -22.45 9.31 3.20
CA PRO A 118 -23.53 9.72 4.11
C PRO A 118 -23.17 9.54 5.59
#